data_AF-A0A925I8N1-F1
#
_entry.id   AF-A0A925I8N1-F1
#
_cell.length_a   1.000
_cell.length_b   1.000
_cell.length_c   1.000
_cell.angle_alpha   90.00
_cell.angle_beta   90.00
_cell.angle_gamma   90.00
#
_symmetry.space_group_name_H-M   'P 1'
#
loop_
_entity.id
_entity.type
_entity.pdbx_description
1 polymer ?
#
loop_
_entity_poly.entity_id
_entity_poly.type
_entity_poly.pdbx_seq_one_letter_code
_entity_poly.pdbx_strand_id
1 'polypeptide(L)'
;GGYMASLLITKGADYFKATIAVAPVTNWRYYDNIYTERFLRTPQENPKGYDENSPINFVKNIKGKYLLIHGSGDDNVHYQNSMEMTKELVKYNIPFDMMTYPDKNHGIYGGNTRLHLFTKILKFVRENI
;
A
#
# COMPACT_ATOMS: atom_id res chain seq x y z
N GLY A 1 -1.36 -9.67 1.86
CA GLY A 1 -0.21 -8.86 1.39
C GLY A 1 -0.44 -7.38 1.66
N GLY A 2 0.31 -6.50 1.01
CA GLY A 2 0.26 -5.05 1.24
C GLY A 2 -1.09 -4.39 0.92
N TYR A 3 -1.78 -4.87 -0.13
CA TYR A 3 -3.14 -4.45 -0.47
C TYR A 3 -4.11 -4.64 0.72
N MET A 4 -4.20 -5.86 1.24
CA MET A 4 -5.07 -6.17 2.38
C MET A 4 -4.66 -5.38 3.62
N ALA A 5 -3.37 -5.25 3.93
CA ALA A 5 -2.92 -4.42 5.04
C ALA A 5 -3.41 -2.96 4.92
N SER A 6 -3.36 -2.40 3.71
CA SER A 6 -3.87 -1.06 3.42
C SER A 6 -5.40 -0.96 3.55
N LEU A 7 -6.15 -2.00 3.16
CA LEU A 7 -7.59 -2.06 3.42
C LEU A 7 -7.91 -2.15 4.93
N LEU A 8 -7.14 -2.92 5.69
CA LEU A 8 -7.38 -3.10 7.12
C LEU A 8 -7.17 -1.80 7.91
N ILE A 9 -6.15 -1.00 7.58
CA ILE A 9 -5.92 0.28 8.28
C ILE A 9 -6.86 1.40 7.83
N THR A 10 -7.44 1.29 6.63
CA THR A 10 -8.37 2.29 6.09
C THR A 10 -9.83 1.91 6.38
N LYS A 11 -10.35 0.83 5.79
CA LYS A 11 -11.72 0.36 6.00
C LYS A 11 -11.91 -0.34 7.34
N GLY A 12 -10.95 -1.15 7.76
CA GLY A 12 -10.99 -1.88 9.02
C GLY A 12 -10.43 -1.10 10.23
N ALA A 13 -10.33 0.23 10.13
CA ALA A 13 -9.52 1.06 11.02
C ALA A 13 -9.86 0.91 12.52
N ASP A 14 -11.07 0.49 12.85
CA ASP A 14 -11.51 0.26 14.23
C ASP A 14 -10.87 -0.97 14.89
N TYR A 15 -10.32 -1.89 14.10
CA TYR A 15 -9.83 -3.18 14.58
C TYR A 15 -8.30 -3.31 14.57
N PHE A 16 -7.58 -2.41 13.88
CA PHE A 16 -6.14 -2.54 13.67
C PHE A 16 -5.37 -1.32 14.18
N LYS A 17 -4.57 -1.51 15.23
CA LYS A 17 -3.69 -0.47 15.83
C LYS A 17 -2.58 -0.03 14.87
N ALA A 18 -2.04 -0.96 14.09
CA ALA A 18 -0.96 -0.69 13.14
C ALA A 18 -1.01 -1.69 11.97
N THR A 19 -0.57 -1.24 10.79
CA THR A 19 -0.37 -2.12 9.62
C THR A 19 0.90 -1.76 8.86
N ILE A 20 1.43 -2.77 8.17
CA ILE A 20 2.62 -2.66 7.32
C ILE A 20 2.24 -3.13 5.92
N ALA A 21 2.36 -2.25 4.94
CA ALA A 21 2.04 -2.53 3.55
C ALA A 21 3.31 -2.48 2.69
N VAL A 22 3.77 -3.64 2.23
CA VAL A 22 4.91 -3.78 1.30
C VAL A 22 4.38 -3.97 -0.13
N ALA A 23 4.84 -3.12 -1.05
CA ALA A 23 4.43 -3.06 -2.46
C ALA A 23 2.90 -3.18 -2.67
N PRO A 24 2.07 -2.34 -2.01
CA PRO A 24 0.63 -2.49 -2.09
C PRO A 24 0.06 -1.97 -3.41
N VAL A 25 -0.89 -2.71 -3.99
CA VAL A 25 -1.91 -2.10 -4.86
C VAL A 25 -2.79 -1.22 -3.97
N THR A 26 -2.90 0.06 -4.28
CA THR A 26 -3.72 1.04 -3.53
C THR A 26 -4.87 1.58 -4.37
N ASN A 27 -4.77 1.44 -5.70
CA ASN A 27 -5.81 1.73 -6.66
C ASN A 27 -5.81 0.66 -7.76
N TRP A 28 -6.92 -0.06 -7.91
CA TRP A 28 -7.05 -1.11 -8.92
C TRP A 28 -6.96 -0.60 -10.36
N ARG A 29 -7.12 0.70 -10.59
CA ARG A 29 -6.92 1.32 -11.92
C ARG A 29 -5.45 1.49 -12.31
N TYR A 30 -4.51 1.23 -11.39
CA TYR A 30 -3.06 1.29 -11.65
C TYR A 30 -2.40 -0.09 -11.75
N TYR A 31 -3.18 -1.17 -11.74
CA TYR A 31 -2.68 -2.53 -11.87
C TYR A 31 -2.96 -3.11 -13.26
N ASP A 32 -2.31 -4.22 -13.62
CA ASP A 32 -2.43 -4.78 -14.96
C ASP A 32 -3.87 -5.21 -15.26
N ASN A 33 -4.29 -5.02 -16.51
CA ASN A 33 -5.67 -5.26 -16.93
C ASN A 33 -6.03 -6.76 -16.91
N ILE A 34 -5.13 -7.66 -17.30
CA ILE A 34 -5.40 -9.11 -17.37
C ILE A 34 -5.78 -9.64 -16.00
N TYR A 35 -4.99 -9.32 -14.96
CA TYR A 35 -5.28 -9.73 -13.60
C TYR A 35 -6.52 -9.01 -13.07
N THR A 36 -6.57 -7.68 -13.22
CA THR A 36 -7.62 -6.88 -12.60
C THR A 36 -9.00 -7.19 -13.19
N GLU A 37 -9.14 -7.20 -14.51
CA GLU A 37 -10.43 -7.41 -15.18
C GLU A 37 -10.93 -8.86 -15.03
N ARG A 38 -10.02 -9.84 -14.87
CA ARG A 38 -10.41 -11.22 -14.55
C ARG A 38 -11.23 -11.32 -13.27
N PHE A 39 -10.97 -10.47 -12.27
CA PHE A 39 -11.64 -10.51 -10.97
C PHE A 39 -12.64 -9.38 -10.75
N LEU A 40 -12.42 -8.21 -11.37
CA LEU A 40 -13.25 -7.02 -11.17
C LEU A 40 -14.11 -6.64 -12.39
N ARG A 41 -13.98 -7.32 -13.55
CA ARG A 41 -14.47 -6.83 -14.86
C ARG A 41 -13.82 -5.50 -15.25
N THR A 42 -14.22 -4.92 -16.38
CA THR A 42 -13.69 -3.61 -16.79
C THR A 42 -14.14 -2.50 -15.83
N PRO A 43 -13.38 -1.38 -15.73
CA PRO A 43 -13.81 -0.22 -14.94
C PRO A 43 -15.16 0.36 -15.36
N GLN A 44 -15.57 0.16 -16.61
CA GLN A 44 -16.86 0.59 -17.16
C GLN A 44 -18.00 -0.31 -16.68
N GLU A 45 -17.76 -1.62 -16.57
CA GLU A 45 -18.76 -2.59 -16.10
C GLU A 45 -18.89 -2.63 -14.58
N ASN A 46 -17.81 -2.30 -13.86
CA ASN A 46 -17.77 -2.35 -12.39
C ASN A 46 -17.08 -1.15 -11.73
N PRO A 47 -17.48 0.10 -12.04
CA PRO A 47 -16.81 1.29 -11.51
C PRO A 47 -16.78 1.30 -9.97
N LYS A 48 -17.90 0.89 -9.36
CA LYS A 48 -18.06 0.79 -7.91
C LYS A 48 -17.11 -0.24 -7.29
N GLY A 49 -16.88 -1.39 -7.95
CA GLY A 49 -15.93 -2.39 -7.47
C GLY A 49 -14.49 -1.87 -7.44
N TYR A 50 -14.07 -1.08 -8.43
CA TYR A 50 -12.76 -0.45 -8.40
C TYR A 50 -12.64 0.56 -7.26
N ASP A 51 -13.67 1.37 -7.02
CA ASP A 51 -13.64 2.41 -5.98
C ASP A 51 -13.70 1.80 -4.58
N GLU A 52 -14.60 0.84 -4.37
CA GLU A 52 -14.79 0.19 -3.09
C GLU A 52 -13.62 -0.70 -2.72
N ASN A 53 -12.91 -1.27 -3.69
CA ASN A 53 -11.75 -2.12 -3.40
C ASN A 53 -10.43 -1.36 -3.40
N SER A 54 -10.41 -0.03 -3.51
CA SER A 54 -9.15 0.75 -3.52
C SER A 54 -8.92 1.47 -2.18
N PRO A 55 -7.91 1.08 -1.37
CA PRO A 55 -7.60 1.70 -0.07
C PRO A 55 -7.46 3.22 -0.10
N ILE A 56 -6.95 3.77 -1.22
CA ILE A 56 -6.74 5.20 -1.41
C ILE A 56 -8.01 6.04 -1.17
N ASN A 57 -9.20 5.46 -1.40
CA ASN A 57 -10.48 6.16 -1.23
C ASN A 57 -10.94 6.24 0.23
N PHE A 58 -10.25 5.58 1.16
CA PHE A 58 -10.65 5.42 2.55
C PHE A 58 -9.61 5.96 3.55
N VAL A 59 -8.62 6.73 3.08
CA VAL A 59 -7.51 7.24 3.92
C VAL A 59 -7.97 8.06 5.14
N LYS A 60 -9.06 8.83 5.01
CA LYS A 60 -9.62 9.65 6.09
C LYS A 60 -10.11 8.83 7.30
N ASN A 61 -10.31 7.53 7.11
CA ASN A 61 -10.77 6.62 8.15
C ASN A 61 -9.61 6.10 9.02
N ILE A 62 -8.35 6.31 8.61
CA ILE A 62 -7.18 5.80 9.33
C ILE A 62 -7.13 6.40 10.75
N LYS A 63 -7.10 5.51 11.75
CA LYS A 63 -6.94 5.84 13.17
C LYS A 63 -5.61 5.33 13.75
N GLY A 64 -5.06 4.27 13.15
CA GLY A 64 -3.85 3.61 13.61
C GLY A 64 -2.58 4.07 12.89
N LYS A 65 -1.52 3.27 13.04
CA LYS A 65 -0.21 3.52 12.46
C LYS A 65 -0.06 2.81 11.12
N TYR A 66 0.42 3.52 10.10
CA TYR A 66 0.59 2.97 8.76
C TYR A 66 2.04 3.07 8.31
N LEU A 67 2.64 1.93 7.97
CA LEU A 67 3.96 1.86 7.34
C LEU A 67 3.81 1.43 5.87
N LEU A 68 4.13 2.35 4.96
CA LEU A 68 4.11 2.14 3.51
C LEU A 68 5.52 1.86 2.98
N ILE A 69 5.74 0.69 2.38
CA ILE A 69 7.05 0.28 1.88
C ILE A 69 6.95 -0.08 0.40
N HIS A 70 7.88 0.39 -0.43
CA HIS A 70 7.88 0.07 -1.86
C HIS A 70 9.30 0.12 -2.46
N GLY A 71 9.55 -0.69 -3.49
CA GLY A 71 10.66 -0.45 -4.41
C GLY A 71 10.30 0.61 -5.46
N SER A 72 11.20 1.55 -5.76
CA SER A 72 10.91 2.59 -6.76
C SER A 72 10.96 2.09 -8.21
N GLY A 73 11.60 0.95 -8.43
CA GLY A 73 11.72 0.28 -9.74
C GLY A 73 10.79 -0.93 -9.87
N ASP A 74 9.67 -0.94 -9.13
CA ASP A 74 8.67 -2.01 -9.18
C ASP A 74 7.92 -1.96 -10.52
N ASP A 75 8.10 -3.03 -11.30
CA ASP A 75 7.55 -3.26 -12.62
C ASP A 75 6.25 -4.09 -12.61
N ASN A 76 5.85 -4.60 -11.44
CA ASN A 76 4.63 -5.36 -11.25
C ASN A 76 3.54 -4.50 -10.60
N VAL A 77 3.79 -3.99 -9.39
CA VAL A 77 2.93 -2.99 -8.75
C VAL A 77 3.63 -1.65 -8.90
N HIS A 78 3.26 -0.87 -9.90
CA HIS A 78 3.98 0.38 -10.17
C HIS A 78 4.01 1.29 -8.93
N TYR A 79 5.18 1.90 -8.67
CA TYR A 79 5.42 2.78 -7.50
C TYR A 79 4.42 3.95 -7.39
N GLN A 80 3.75 4.29 -8.50
CA GLN A 80 2.60 5.21 -8.53
C GLN A 80 1.52 4.87 -7.48
N ASN A 81 1.29 3.59 -7.18
CA ASN A 81 0.36 3.19 -6.11
C ASN A 81 0.76 3.81 -4.75
N SER A 82 2.05 3.75 -4.40
CA SER A 82 2.54 4.36 -3.17
C SER A 82 2.55 5.89 -3.24
N MET A 83 2.90 6.47 -4.39
CA MET A 83 2.95 7.93 -4.54
C MET A 83 1.57 8.58 -4.44
N GLU A 84 0.54 8.03 -5.10
CA GLU A 84 -0.83 8.57 -5.00
C GLU A 84 -1.43 8.31 -3.61
N MET A 85 -1.12 7.17 -2.97
CA MET A 85 -1.50 6.94 -1.57
C MET A 85 -0.89 7.98 -0.64
N THR A 86 0.42 8.26 -0.78
CA THR A 86 1.12 9.32 -0.03
C THR A 86 0.46 10.69 -0.24
N LYS A 87 0.12 11.04 -1.48
CA LYS A 87 -0.54 12.30 -1.80
C LYS A 87 -1.92 12.43 -1.12
N GLU A 88 -2.74 11.38 -1.12
CA GLU A 88 -4.03 11.40 -0.42
C GLU A 88 -3.88 11.40 1.11
N LEU A 89 -2.90 10.67 1.67
CA LEU A 89 -2.59 10.75 3.10
C LEU A 89 -2.21 12.17 3.52
N VAL A 90 -1.34 12.84 2.75
CA VAL A 90 -0.94 14.24 2.99
C VAL A 90 -2.14 15.18 2.87
N LYS A 91 -2.97 15.02 1.83
CA LYS A 91 -4.17 15.84 1.61
C LYS A 91 -5.14 15.81 2.79
N TYR A 92 -5.29 14.66 3.47
CA TYR A 92 -6.13 14.53 4.67
C TYR A 92 -5.35 14.68 5.98
N ASN A 93 -4.09 15.12 5.93
CA ASN A 93 -3.23 15.30 7.10
C ASN A 93 -3.15 14.04 7.98
N ILE A 94 -3.02 12.86 7.37
CA ILE A 94 -2.87 11.58 8.06
C ILE A 94 -1.37 11.27 8.21
N PRO A 95 -0.82 11.20 9.43
CA PRO A 95 0.57 10.81 9.63
C PRO A 95 0.82 9.34 9.28
N PHE A 96 1.96 9.06 8.63
CA PHE A 96 2.37 7.72 8.24
C PHE A 96 3.89 7.62 8.16
N ASP A 97 4.40 6.40 8.22
CA ASP A 97 5.80 6.10 7.94
C ASP A 97 5.93 5.57 6.51
N MET A 98 7.04 5.93 5.85
CA MET A 98 7.36 5.43 4.51
C MET A 98 8.80 4.92 4.42
N MET A 99 9.01 3.89 3.61
CA MET A 99 10.34 3.47 3.16
C MET A 99 10.31 3.14 1.67
N THR A 100 11.01 3.94 0.89
CA THR A 100 11.26 3.66 -0.52
C THR A 100 12.63 3.01 -0.67
N TYR A 101 12.69 1.91 -1.40
CA TYR A 101 13.94 1.27 -1.79
C TYR A 101 14.28 1.65 -3.24
N PRO A 102 15.27 2.53 -3.46
CA PRO A 102 15.66 2.94 -4.80
C PRO A 102 16.09 1.75 -5.66
N ASP A 103 15.67 1.76 -6.92
CA ASP A 103 16.04 0.80 -7.97
C ASP A 103 15.73 -0.66 -7.64
N LYS A 104 14.79 -0.88 -6.71
CA LYS A 104 14.29 -2.22 -6.38
C LYS A 104 12.96 -2.48 -7.06
N ASN A 105 12.87 -3.68 -7.63
CA ASN A 105 11.64 -4.24 -8.16
C ASN A 105 10.74 -4.80 -7.04
N HIS A 106 9.67 -5.47 -7.45
CA HIS A 106 8.66 -6.06 -6.57
C HIS A 106 9.20 -6.97 -5.46
N GLY A 107 10.35 -7.61 -5.68
CA GLY A 107 10.95 -8.53 -4.72
C GLY A 107 11.71 -7.85 -3.58
N ILE A 108 12.15 -6.60 -3.73
CA ILE A 108 12.95 -5.84 -2.76
C ILE A 108 14.08 -6.70 -2.15
N TYR A 109 15.01 -7.15 -3.01
CA TYR A 109 16.12 -8.03 -2.65
C TYR A 109 17.50 -7.45 -2.99
N GLY A 110 18.54 -8.19 -2.58
CA GLY A 110 19.95 -7.90 -2.88
C GLY A 110 20.67 -7.18 -1.75
N GLY A 111 21.91 -7.62 -1.46
CA GLY A 111 22.77 -7.05 -0.43
C GLY A 111 22.05 -6.81 0.90
N ASN A 112 22.29 -5.64 1.50
CA ASN A 112 21.66 -5.24 2.75
C ASN A 112 20.19 -4.78 2.62
N THR A 113 19.64 -4.67 1.40
CA THR A 113 18.25 -4.21 1.20
C THR A 113 17.26 -5.09 1.94
N ARG A 114 17.41 -6.42 1.84
CA ARG A 114 16.48 -7.36 2.47
C ARG A 114 16.59 -7.35 4.00
N LEU A 115 17.81 -7.28 4.52
CA LEU A 115 18.05 -7.13 5.96
C LEU A 115 17.45 -5.81 6.46
N HIS A 116 17.72 -4.70 5.78
CA HIS A 116 17.17 -3.39 6.13
C HIS A 116 15.63 -3.38 6.12
N LEU A 117 15.00 -4.04 5.14
CA LEU A 117 13.54 -4.23 5.08
C LEU A 117 13.00 -4.85 6.36
N PHE A 118 13.54 -6.00 6.76
CA PHE A 118 13.06 -6.66 7.97
C PHE A 118 13.43 -5.90 9.25
N THR A 119 14.59 -5.22 9.29
CA THR A 119 14.96 -4.34 10.40
C THR A 119 13.99 -3.16 10.56
N LYS A 120 13.60 -2.49 9.46
CA LYS A 120 12.61 -1.40 9.48
C LYS A 120 11.23 -1.89 9.93
N ILE A 121 10.81 -3.06 9.44
CA ILE A 121 9.55 -3.72 9.85
C ILE A 121 9.58 -4.01 11.35
N LEU A 122 10.64 -4.65 11.85
CA LEU A 122 10.78 -5.01 13.26
C LEU A 122 10.79 -3.78 14.16
N LYS A 123 11.50 -2.72 13.76
CA LYS A 123 11.52 -1.44 14.50
C LYS A 123 10.12 -0.84 14.60
N PHE A 124 9.40 -0.75 13.49
CA PHE A 124 8.03 -0.22 13.47
C PHE A 124 7.09 -1.01 14.38
N VAL A 125 7.17 -2.34 14.36
CA VAL A 125 6.37 -3.20 15.25
C VAL A 125 6.67 -2.89 16.72
N ARG A 126 7.95 -2.83 17.12
CA ARG A 126 8.36 -2.56 18.50
C ARG A 126 7.91 -1.18 19.01
N GLU A 127 7.80 -0.19 18.12
CA GLU A 127 7.43 1.17 18.49
C GLU A 127 5.91 1.39 18.57
N ASN A 128 5.11 0.56 17.89
CA ASN A 128 3.68 0.84 17.69
C ASN A 128 2.74 -0.27 18.15
N ILE A 129 3.25 -1.45 18.53
CA ILE A 129 2.46 -2.56 19.08
C ILE A 129 2.86 -2.77 20.53
#